data_AF-D3KSV2-F1
#
_entry.id   AF-D3KSV2-F1
#
_cell.length_a   1.000
_cell.length_b   1.000
_cell.length_c   1.000
_cell.angle_alpha   90.00
_cell.angle_beta   90.00
_cell.angle_gamma   90.00
#
_symmetry.space_group_name_H-M   'P 1'
#
loop_
_entity.id
_entity.type
_entity.pdbx_description
1 polymer ?
#
loop_
_entity_poly.entity_id
_entity_poly.type
_entity_poly.pdbx_seq_one_letter_code
_entity_poly.pdbx_strand_id
1 'polypeptide(L)'
;TASAVTFIFFVVAEHPDVQQKLYDEIEASRPHSQYTVKDYNELRYMDRVIKECLRLYPPVPFIGRTVSQDSWFADRFVPKGSMANVHIWDLHRDPEQFPDPERFDPDRFLPENVEKRNSYAYV
;
A
#
# COMPACT_ATOMS: atom_id res chain seq x y z
N THR A 1 -7.72 7.50 -7.38
CA THR A 1 -6.77 7.40 -8.50
C THR A 1 -5.91 8.65 -8.66
N ALA A 2 -6.48 9.84 -8.88
CA ALA A 2 -5.68 11.06 -9.05
C ALA A 2 -4.70 11.33 -7.90
N SER A 3 -5.15 11.32 -6.64
CA SER A 3 -4.28 11.53 -5.47
C SER A 3 -3.16 10.48 -5.39
N ALA A 4 -3.46 9.21 -5.66
CA ALA A 4 -2.44 8.15 -5.68
C ALA A 4 -1.35 8.45 -6.70
N VAL A 5 -1.73 8.81 -7.92
CA VAL A 5 -0.77 9.16 -8.99
C VAL A 5 0.08 10.36 -8.59
N THR A 6 -0.51 11.40 -8.00
CA THR A 6 0.23 12.55 -7.48
C THR A 6 1.26 12.15 -6.44
N PHE A 7 0.88 11.32 -5.45
CA PHE A 7 1.80 10.86 -4.41
C PHE A 7 2.91 9.98 -4.99
N ILE A 8 2.60 9.09 -5.92
CA ILE A 8 3.60 8.24 -6.58
C ILE A 8 4.63 9.09 -7.30
N PHE A 9 4.20 10.08 -8.11
CA PHE A 9 5.15 10.96 -8.78
C PHE A 9 6.00 11.78 -7.81
N PHE A 10 5.39 12.31 -6.74
CA PHE A 10 6.12 13.03 -5.71
C PHE A 10 7.19 12.15 -5.04
N VAL A 11 6.83 10.95 -4.59
CA VAL A 11 7.74 10.03 -3.92
C VAL A 11 8.87 9.58 -4.84
N VAL A 12 8.56 9.24 -6.09
CA VAL A 12 9.58 8.84 -7.07
C VAL A 12 10.55 9.99 -7.34
N ALA A 13 10.07 11.24 -7.43
CA ALA A 13 10.92 12.41 -7.63
C ALA A 13 11.87 12.67 -6.44
N GLU A 14 11.46 12.34 -5.22
CA GLU A 14 12.29 12.48 -4.00
C GLU A 14 13.29 11.32 -3.81
N HIS A 15 13.17 10.22 -4.57
CA HIS A 15 14.00 9.02 -4.44
C HIS A 15 14.67 8.66 -5.78
N PRO A 16 15.78 9.32 -6.14
CA PRO A 16 16.45 9.12 -7.43
C PRO A 16 16.91 7.67 -7.69
N ASP A 17 17.28 6.94 -6.64
CA ASP A 17 17.65 5.52 -6.72
C ASP A 17 16.45 4.63 -7.08
N VAL A 18 15.28 4.93 -6.52
CA VAL A 18 14.02 4.25 -6.86
C VAL A 18 13.62 4.60 -8.28
N GLN A 19 13.71 5.88 -8.67
CA GLN A 19 13.43 6.33 -10.03
C GLN A 19 14.32 5.62 -11.06
N GLN A 20 15.62 5.51 -10.79
CA GLN A 20 16.55 4.82 -11.69
C GLN A 20 16.21 3.32 -11.82
N LYS A 21 15.94 2.63 -10.70
CA LYS A 21 15.55 1.22 -10.73
C LYS A 21 14.24 0.98 -11.48
N LEU A 22 13.26 1.87 -11.35
CA LEU A 22 12.02 1.82 -12.13
C LEU A 22 12.31 1.97 -13.63
N TYR A 23 13.14 2.95 -13.99
CA TYR A 23 13.54 3.16 -15.37
C TYR A 23 14.22 1.91 -15.94
N ASP A 24 15.18 1.34 -15.21
CA ASP A 24 15.91 0.14 -15.64
C ASP A 24 14.97 -1.06 -15.81
N GLU A 25 14.00 -1.27 -14.91
CA GLU A 25 12.98 -2.32 -15.05
C GLU A 25 12.14 -2.12 -16.31
N ILE A 26 11.66 -0.89 -16.54
CA ILE A 26 10.81 -0.55 -17.69
C ILE A 26 11.61 -0.72 -19.00
N GLU A 27 12.86 -0.23 -19.07
CA GLU A 27 13.71 -0.40 -20.25
C GLU A 27 14.02 -1.87 -20.53
N ALA A 28 14.30 -2.67 -19.48
CA ALA A 28 14.54 -4.10 -19.63
C ALA A 28 13.29 -4.86 -20.09
N SER A 29 12.10 -4.38 -19.70
CA SER A 29 10.83 -4.98 -20.10
C SER A 29 10.34 -4.50 -21.46
N ARG A 30 10.98 -3.50 -22.09
CA ARG A 30 10.42 -2.78 -23.25
C ARG A 30 10.06 -3.77 -24.36
N PRO A 31 8.76 -3.93 -24.67
CA PRO A 31 8.38 -4.68 -25.84
C PRO A 31 8.79 -3.90 -27.09
N HIS A 32 9.03 -4.60 -28.20
CA HIS A 32 9.24 -3.97 -29.51
C HIS A 32 7.98 -3.26 -30.07
N SER A 33 6.88 -3.27 -29.31
CA SER A 33 5.56 -2.70 -29.63
C SER A 33 4.92 -2.01 -28.41
N GLN A 34 3.62 -1.72 -28.44
CA GLN A 34 2.86 -1.22 -27.28
C GLN A 34 2.80 -2.26 -26.15
N TYR A 35 2.79 -1.79 -24.89
CA TYR A 35 2.56 -2.61 -23.71
C TYR A 35 1.15 -3.19 -23.69
N THR A 36 1.05 -4.48 -23.37
CA THR A 36 -0.19 -5.18 -23.03
C THR A 36 -0.42 -5.20 -21.52
N VAL A 37 -1.63 -5.56 -21.08
CA VAL A 37 -1.94 -5.75 -19.65
C VAL A 37 -0.99 -6.77 -18.99
N LYS A 38 -0.61 -7.82 -19.73
CA LYS A 38 0.31 -8.84 -19.21
C LYS A 38 1.70 -8.27 -18.95
N ASP A 39 2.18 -7.39 -19.82
CA ASP A 39 3.51 -6.78 -19.68
C ASP A 39 3.59 -5.91 -18.41
N TYR A 40 2.51 -5.18 -18.08
CA TYR A 40 2.45 -4.42 -16.83
C TYR A 40 2.49 -5.31 -15.56
N ASN A 41 1.96 -6.54 -15.63
CA ASN A 41 2.00 -7.47 -14.50
C ASN A 41 3.40 -8.03 -14.23
N GLU A 42 4.32 -7.93 -15.19
CA GLU A 42 5.71 -8.36 -15.02
C GLU A 42 6.63 -7.28 -14.42
N LEU A 43 6.14 -6.03 -14.32
CA LEU A 43 6.84 -4.90 -13.69
C LEU A 43 6.73 -4.98 -12.16
N ARG A 44 7.42 -5.97 -11.58
CA ARG A 44 7.32 -6.34 -10.16
C ARG A 44 7.87 -5.27 -9.23
N TYR A 45 8.94 -4.56 -9.61
CA TYR A 45 9.46 -3.46 -8.82
C TYR A 45 8.50 -2.26 -8.88
N MET A 46 7.93 -1.95 -10.04
CA MET A 46 6.88 -0.93 -10.14
C MET A 46 5.68 -1.22 -9.24
N ASP A 47 5.18 -2.45 -9.21
CA ASP A 47 4.10 -2.86 -8.30
C ASP A 47 4.47 -2.63 -6.83
N ARG A 48 5.70 -2.99 -6.43
CA ARG A 48 6.21 -2.76 -5.07
C ARG A 48 6.31 -1.28 -4.71
N VAL A 49 6.79 -0.44 -5.63
CA VAL A 49 6.85 1.03 -5.44
C VAL A 49 5.44 1.60 -5.25
N ILE A 50 4.48 1.18 -6.09
CA ILE A 50 3.10 1.65 -5.98
C ILE A 50 2.51 1.25 -4.62
N LYS A 51 2.67 0.00 -4.21
CA LYS A 51 2.18 -0.49 -2.92
C LYS A 51 2.80 0.24 -1.74
N GLU A 52 4.11 0.49 -1.76
CA GLU A 52 4.78 1.24 -0.70
C GLU A 52 4.35 2.70 -0.66
N CYS A 53 4.12 3.32 -1.82
CA CYS A 53 3.56 4.67 -1.86
C CYS A 53 2.14 4.72 -1.29
N LEU A 54 1.30 3.73 -1.59
CA LEU A 54 -0.06 3.64 -1.05
C LEU A 54 -0.07 3.30 0.44
N ARG A 55 0.96 2.60 0.94
CA ARG A 55 1.15 2.38 2.37
C ARG A 55 1.37 3.70 3.11
N LEU A 56 2.35 4.49 2.65
CA LEU A 56 2.70 5.76 3.28
C LEU A 56 1.66 6.86 3.03
N TYR A 57 1.10 6.91 1.82
CA TYR A 57 0.19 7.97 1.38
C TYR A 57 -1.11 7.37 0.81
N PRO A 58 -1.93 6.70 1.65
CA PRO A 58 -3.20 6.14 1.21
C PRO A 58 -4.16 7.28 0.81
N PRO A 59 -4.74 7.25 -0.40
CA PRO A 59 -5.73 8.25 -0.80
C PRO A 59 -6.98 8.29 0.09
N VAL A 60 -7.29 7.17 0.73
CA VAL A 60 -8.38 7.03 1.70
C VAL A 60 -7.76 6.62 3.05
N PRO A 61 -7.61 7.54 4.01
CA PRO A 61 -6.86 7.28 5.24
C PRO A 61 -7.65 6.47 6.29
N PHE A 62 -8.98 6.37 6.16
CA PHE A 62 -9.81 5.51 7.00
C PHE A 62 -11.07 5.06 6.26
N ILE A 63 -11.63 3.93 6.68
CA ILE A 63 -12.92 3.43 6.23
C ILE A 63 -13.84 3.20 7.42
N GLY A 64 -15.11 3.59 7.30
CA GLY A 64 -16.10 3.50 8.36
C GLY A 64 -17.28 2.60 8.02
N ARG A 65 -17.90 2.01 9.05
CA ARG A 65 -19.18 1.29 8.99
C ARG A 65 -20.03 1.65 10.20
N THR A 66 -21.34 1.81 9.98
CA THR A 66 -22.31 1.91 11.08
C THR A 66 -22.71 0.51 11.53
N VAL A 67 -22.55 0.24 12.82
CA VAL A 67 -22.93 -1.04 13.42
C VAL A 67 -24.46 -1.14 13.41
N SER A 68 -25.00 -2.15 12.73
CA SER A 68 -26.46 -2.27 12.47
C SER A 68 -27.25 -2.84 13.64
N GLN A 69 -26.58 -3.49 14.60
CA GLN A 69 -27.17 -4.13 15.77
C GLN A 69 -26.18 -4.14 16.94
N ASP A 70 -26.69 -4.25 18.16
CA ASP A 70 -25.86 -4.46 19.34
C ASP A 70 -24.94 -5.67 19.10
N SER A 71 -23.64 -5.48 19.26
CA SER A 71 -22.62 -6.45 18.86
C SER A 71 -21.53 -6.52 19.93
N TRP A 72 -20.78 -7.62 19.92
CA TRP A 72 -19.60 -7.78 20.75
C TRP A 72 -18.37 -7.88 19.86
N PHE A 73 -17.36 -7.07 20.13
CA PHE A 73 -16.04 -7.17 19.51
C PHE A 73 -15.05 -7.65 20.57
N ALA A 74 -14.62 -8.90 20.46
CA ALA A 74 -13.95 -9.61 21.54
C ALA A 74 -14.78 -9.54 22.85
N ASP A 75 -14.22 -8.95 23.90
CA ASP A 75 -14.84 -8.77 25.21
C ASP A 75 -15.58 -7.43 25.38
N ARG A 76 -15.71 -6.64 24.30
CA ARG A 76 -16.27 -5.27 24.35
C ARG A 76 -17.64 -5.20 23.70
N PHE A 77 -18.60 -4.64 24.43
CA PHE A 77 -19.92 -4.34 23.90
C PHE A 77 -19.88 -3.09 23.01
N VAL A 78 -20.49 -3.21 21.83
CA VAL A 78 -20.61 -2.14 20.84
C VAL A 78 -22.09 -1.93 20.52
N PRO A 79 -22.69 -0.81 20.96
CA PRO A 79 -24.10 -0.52 20.71
C PRO A 79 -24.44 -0.36 19.23
N LYS A 80 -25.65 -0.71 18.85
CA LYS A 80 -26.26 -0.36 17.56
C LYS A 80 -26.13 1.14 17.30
N GLY A 81 -25.78 1.50 16.07
CA GLY A 81 -25.58 2.89 15.65
C GLY A 81 -24.17 3.42 15.89
N SER A 82 -23.30 2.66 16.58
CA SER A 82 -21.89 3.03 16.72
C SER A 82 -21.18 3.07 15.36
N MET A 83 -20.15 3.91 15.25
CA MET A 83 -19.30 3.98 14.07
C MET A 83 -18.03 3.16 14.31
N ALA A 84 -17.83 2.11 13.53
CA ALA A 84 -16.60 1.33 13.52
C ALA A 84 -15.70 1.85 12.41
N ASN A 85 -14.47 2.27 12.75
CA ASN A 85 -13.50 2.79 11.80
C ASN A 85 -12.26 1.88 11.76
N VAL A 86 -11.76 1.63 10.55
CA VAL A 86 -10.41 1.12 10.32
C VAL A 86 -9.55 2.30 9.90
N HIS A 87 -8.58 2.65 10.73
CA HIS A 87 -7.64 3.73 10.49
C HIS A 87 -6.47 3.22 9.65
N ILE A 88 -6.64 3.23 8.33
CA ILE A 88 -5.66 2.70 7.36
C ILE A 88 -4.32 3.44 7.50
N TRP A 89 -4.34 4.76 7.69
CA TRP A 89 -3.13 5.55 7.88
C TRP A 89 -2.25 5.06 9.05
N ASP A 90 -2.89 4.79 10.20
CA ASP A 90 -2.23 4.36 11.43
C ASP A 90 -1.80 2.88 11.32
N LEU A 91 -2.67 2.03 10.77
CA LEU A 91 -2.41 0.62 10.51
C LEU A 91 -1.17 0.42 9.63
N HIS A 92 -1.05 1.21 8.56
CA HIS A 92 0.08 1.17 7.63
C HIS A 92 1.39 1.69 8.24
N ARG A 93 1.35 2.25 9.45
CA ARG A 93 2.49 2.78 10.21
C ARG A 93 2.77 2.04 11.51
N ASP A 94 2.08 0.92 11.74
CA ASP A 94 2.37 0.07 12.89
C ASP A 94 3.79 -0.50 12.79
N PRO A 95 4.71 -0.14 13.71
CA PRO A 95 6.10 -0.59 13.67
C PRO A 95 6.25 -2.10 13.89
N GLU A 96 5.25 -2.78 14.46
CA GLU A 96 5.26 -4.24 14.58
C GLU A 96 5.07 -4.93 13.23
N GLN A 97 4.39 -4.27 12.29
CA GLN A 97 4.13 -4.78 10.94
C GLN A 97 5.08 -4.17 9.90
N PHE A 98 5.53 -2.93 10.13
CA PHE A 98 6.41 -2.16 9.25
C PHE A 98 7.54 -1.51 10.05
N PRO A 99 8.66 -2.22 10.30
CA PRO A 99 9.81 -1.64 11.01
C PRO A 99 10.33 -0.38 10.32
N ASP A 100 10.66 0.68 11.06
CA ASP A 100 10.96 2.02 10.50
C ASP A 100 9.83 2.53 9.58
N PRO A 101 8.59 2.68 10.09
CA PRO A 101 7.39 2.80 9.25
C PRO A 101 7.37 4.04 8.35
N GLU A 102 8.10 5.09 8.67
CA GLU A 102 8.19 6.31 7.84
C GLU A 102 9.20 6.19 6.70
N ARG A 103 10.09 5.18 6.72
CA ARG A 103 11.05 4.96 5.63
C ARG A 103 10.33 4.34 4.43
N PHE A 104 10.44 5.03 3.29
CA PHE A 104 10.02 4.49 2.00
C PHE A 104 10.95 3.34 1.58
N ASP A 105 10.41 2.13 1.55
CA ASP A 105 11.15 0.93 1.18
C ASP A 105 10.28 -0.04 0.37
N PRO A 106 10.40 -0.04 -0.97
CA PRO A 106 9.65 -0.95 -1.84
C PRO A 106 9.89 -2.45 -1.52
N ASP A 107 11.04 -2.82 -0.95
CA ASP A 107 11.36 -4.22 -0.66
C ASP A 107 10.53 -4.78 0.51
N ARG A 108 9.77 -3.95 1.24
CA ARG A 108 8.72 -4.39 2.17
C ARG A 108 7.62 -5.22 1.51
N PHE A 109 7.48 -5.11 0.20
CA PHE A 109 6.51 -5.87 -0.60
C PHE A 109 7.16 -7.00 -1.39
N LEU A 110 8.39 -7.41 -1.05
CA LEU A 110 8.92 -8.71 -1.46
C LEU A 110 8.01 -9.85 -0.96
N PRO A 111 7.82 -10.93 -1.74
CA PRO A 111 6.93 -12.04 -1.36
C PRO A 111 7.20 -12.58 0.04
N GLU A 112 8.48 -12.75 0.40
CA GLU A 112 8.88 -13.34 1.69
C GLU A 112 8.56 -12.42 2.89
N ASN A 113 8.48 -11.11 2.66
CA ASN A 113 8.09 -10.13 3.66
C ASN A 113 6.57 -10.02 3.79
N VAL A 114 5.85 -10.11 2.67
CA VAL A 114 4.38 -10.13 2.65
C VAL A 114 3.84 -11.37 3.36
N GLU A 115 4.43 -12.54 3.12
CA GLU A 115 4.01 -13.81 3.74
C GLU A 115 4.14 -13.82 5.27
N LYS A 116 5.12 -13.10 5.83
CA LYS A 116 5.36 -13.03 7.28
C LYS A 116 4.47 -12.00 7.98
N ARG A 117 3.95 -11.02 7.23
CA ARG A 117 3.16 -9.91 7.78
C ARG A 117 1.72 -10.37 8.03
N ASN A 118 1.05 -9.77 9.01
CA ASN A 118 -0.38 -10.00 9.20
C ASN A 118 -1.14 -9.66 7.90
N SER A 119 -2.02 -10.55 7.46
CA SER A 119 -2.79 -10.40 6.22
C SER A 119 -3.67 -9.15 6.17
N TYR A 120 -3.98 -8.56 7.33
CA TYR A 120 -4.78 -7.34 7.47
C TYR A 120 -3.95 -6.10 7.83
N ALA A 121 -2.62 -6.17 7.84
CA ALA A 121 -1.77 -5.00 8.09
C ALA A 121 -1.65 -4.06 6.88
N TYR A 122 -2.09 -4.50 5.70
CA TYR A 122 -2.13 -3.70 4.49
C TYR A 122 -3.48 -3.91 3.81
N VAL A 123 -4.26 -2.83 3.64
CA VAL A 123 -5.67 -2.87 3.21
C VAL A 123 -5.93 -1.87 2.09
#